data_AF-A0A6B0WU28-F1
#
_entry.id   AF-A0A6B0WU28-F1
#
_cell.length_a   1.000
_cell.length_b   1.000
_cell.length_c   1.000
_cell.angle_alpha   90.00
_cell.angle_beta   90.00
_cell.angle_gamma   90.00
#
_symmetry.space_group_name_H-M   'P 1'
#
loop_
_entity.id
_entity.type
_entity.pdbx_description
1 polymer ?
#
loop_
_entity_poly.entity_id
_entity_poly.type
_entity_poly.pdbx_seq_one_letter_code
_entity_poly.pdbx_strand_id
1 'polypeptide(L)'
;MGIAFGPHCKIQSIAAHRRRIRRHCYLSRAKRLLQYRHLLKAQKVSDLLQIASPILPEETRARLNAVYAQVPAVSCAGCDAPGSCCELTDAEYNDDFATMYPLYAVEYINIIDYVRSHFDPKKQRELLNTVEERPRRCPFLTPEGGCSIHPARPLTCRTYGILNQVSQVNATAESARDQVPYQWISSFLSTERYTVCPKTKLKEATKVDAHMKAMVSLEYERELIYLSDTLNWLDADRLELFQQITKKTHPTRWTWGGFNALTQKP
;
A
#
# COMPACT_ATOMS: atom_id res chain seq x y z
N MET A 1 35.81 40.46 -10.71
CA MET A 1 35.19 41.18 -9.57
C MET A 1 33.85 41.69 -10.04
N GLY A 2 32.67 41.34 -9.55
CA GLY A 2 32.16 40.37 -8.58
C GLY A 2 30.64 40.60 -8.65
N ILE A 3 29.85 39.60 -9.08
CA ILE A 3 28.40 39.73 -9.16
C ILE A 3 27.82 39.05 -7.91
N ALA A 4 27.19 39.87 -7.07
CA ALA A 4 26.50 39.46 -5.87
C ALA A 4 25.24 38.64 -6.23
N PHE A 5 25.08 37.49 -5.58
CA PHE A 5 23.84 36.73 -5.53
C PHE A 5 23.11 37.05 -4.21
N GLY A 6 21.81 37.31 -4.30
CA GLY A 6 20.86 37.46 -3.20
C GLY A 6 19.44 37.15 -3.67
N PRO A 7 18.52 36.74 -2.77
CA PRO A 7 17.92 35.42 -2.85
C PRO A 7 16.44 35.42 -3.26
N HIS A 8 16.06 34.53 -4.18
CA HIS A 8 14.68 34.04 -4.32
C HIS A 8 14.69 32.56 -4.64
N CYS A 9 14.76 31.73 -3.59
CA CYS A 9 14.51 30.30 -3.66
C CYS A 9 12.99 30.08 -3.83
N LYS A 10 12.52 30.14 -5.08
CA LYS A 10 11.15 29.78 -5.43
C LYS A 10 11.04 28.26 -5.53
N ILE A 11 10.26 27.69 -4.61
CA ILE A 11 9.69 26.36 -4.66
C ILE A 11 8.73 26.31 -5.87
N GLN A 12 9.30 26.09 -7.05
CA GLN A 12 8.58 25.91 -8.30
C GLN A 12 9.34 24.86 -9.13
N SER A 13 9.14 23.57 -8.88
CA SER A 13 9.50 22.57 -9.93
C SER A 13 8.84 21.20 -9.87
N ILE A 14 8.01 20.84 -8.87
CA ILE A 14 7.40 19.49 -8.86
C ILE A 14 6.12 19.42 -9.72
N ALA A 15 5.42 20.55 -9.92
CA ALA A 15 4.15 20.59 -10.66
C ALA A 15 4.29 20.47 -12.19
N ALA A 16 5.47 20.72 -12.77
CA ALA A 16 5.63 20.89 -14.22
C ALA A 16 6.00 19.62 -15.00
N HIS A 17 6.29 18.49 -14.33
CA HIS A 17 6.72 17.25 -15.01
C HIS A 17 5.61 16.19 -15.14
N ARG A 18 4.38 16.50 -14.68
CA ARG A 18 3.26 15.54 -14.55
C ARG A 18 2.22 15.66 -15.67
N ARG A 19 2.63 15.48 -16.93
CA ARG A 19 1.68 15.23 -18.04
C ARG A 19 2.17 14.07 -18.89
N ARG A 20 1.29 13.07 -19.07
CA ARG A 20 1.46 11.73 -19.67
C ARG A 20 2.05 10.69 -18.73
N ILE A 21 1.17 9.92 -18.09
CA ILE A 21 0.87 8.52 -18.45
C ILE A 21 -0.47 8.17 -17.79
N ARG A 22 -1.48 7.88 -18.61
CA ARG A 22 -2.80 7.40 -18.19
C ARG A 22 -2.86 5.88 -18.37
N ARG A 23 -3.63 5.24 -17.48
CA ARG A 23 -4.13 3.85 -17.48
C ARG A 23 -3.25 2.85 -16.71
N HIS A 24 -3.61 2.57 -15.46
CA HIS A 24 -4.07 1.24 -14.98
C HIS A 24 -4.42 1.28 -13.47
N CYS A 25 -5.44 2.05 -13.08
CA CYS A 25 -6.16 1.81 -11.83
C CYS A 25 -7.54 1.23 -12.19
N TYR A 26 -7.56 -0.10 -12.32
CA TYR A 26 -8.70 -1.00 -12.26
C TYR A 26 -10.08 -0.42 -12.64
N LEU A 27 -10.33 -0.31 -13.95
CA LEU A 27 -11.65 -0.48 -14.58
C LEU A 27 -12.83 0.25 -13.91
N SER A 28 -13.01 1.54 -14.19
CA SER A 28 -14.30 2.18 -14.59
C SER A 28 -15.66 1.69 -14.02
N ARG A 29 -15.75 1.08 -12.84
CA ARG A 29 -16.91 0.24 -12.48
C ARG A 29 -17.18 0.09 -10.99
N ALA A 30 -16.95 1.17 -10.23
CA ALA A 30 -17.82 1.57 -9.13
C ALA A 30 -19.33 1.57 -9.51
N LYS A 31 -19.67 1.49 -10.81
CA LYS A 31 -21.02 1.21 -11.32
C LYS A 31 -21.67 -0.10 -10.83
N ARG A 32 -20.99 -1.00 -10.12
CA ARG A 32 -21.59 -2.26 -9.59
C ARG A 32 -21.85 -2.32 -8.08
N LEU A 33 -21.40 -1.34 -7.30
CA LEU A 33 -21.92 -1.13 -5.94
C LEU A 33 -23.44 -0.80 -5.95
N LEU A 34 -23.98 -0.43 -7.13
CA LEU A 34 -25.39 -0.12 -7.38
C LEU A 34 -26.34 -1.34 -7.49
N GLN A 35 -25.87 -2.59 -7.43
CA GLN A 35 -26.72 -3.78 -7.56
C GLN A 35 -26.96 -4.55 -6.24
N TYR A 36 -26.50 -4.04 -5.11
CA TYR A 36 -26.66 -4.68 -3.80
C TYR A 36 -27.94 -4.30 -3.03
N ARG A 37 -28.77 -3.40 -3.56
CA ARG A 37 -30.02 -2.98 -2.91
C ARG A 37 -31.16 -4.00 -2.98
N HIS A 38 -31.06 -5.04 -3.80
CA HIS A 38 -32.14 -6.02 -3.98
C HIS A 38 -31.99 -7.32 -3.18
N LEU A 39 -30.88 -7.53 -2.46
CA LEU A 39 -30.65 -8.76 -1.67
C LEU A 39 -31.03 -8.63 -0.17
N LEU A 40 -31.68 -7.54 0.23
CA LEU A 40 -32.15 -7.25 1.60
C LEU A 40 -33.33 -8.11 2.08
N LYS A 41 -33.52 -9.33 1.55
CA LYS A 41 -34.55 -10.27 2.03
C LYS A 41 -34.01 -11.53 2.73
N ALA A 42 -32.70 -11.62 2.99
CA ALA A 42 -32.08 -12.76 3.67
C ALA A 42 -31.62 -12.43 5.10
N GLN A 43 -32.46 -11.75 5.90
CA GLN A 43 -32.12 -11.30 7.26
C GLN A 43 -32.20 -12.41 8.34
N LYS A 44 -32.22 -13.70 7.95
CA LYS A 44 -32.34 -14.84 8.90
C LYS A 44 -31.18 -15.83 8.89
N VAL A 45 -30.07 -15.54 8.21
CA VAL A 45 -28.86 -16.39 8.18
C VAL A 45 -27.67 -15.75 8.91
N SER A 46 -27.88 -14.58 9.54
CA SER A 46 -26.84 -13.77 10.19
C SER A 46 -26.07 -14.53 11.29
N ASP A 47 -26.76 -15.38 12.06
CA ASP A 47 -26.23 -15.90 13.32
C ASP A 47 -25.46 -17.23 13.17
N LEU A 48 -25.47 -17.86 11.99
CA LEU A 48 -24.88 -19.19 11.76
C LEU A 48 -23.50 -19.19 11.06
N LEU A 49 -22.98 -18.02 10.74
CA LEU A 49 -21.68 -17.88 10.08
C LEU A 49 -20.73 -17.16 11.04
N GLN A 50 -20.31 -17.82 12.11
CA GLN A 50 -19.14 -17.38 12.87
C GLN A 50 -17.94 -17.43 11.91
N ILE A 51 -17.45 -16.25 11.52
CA ILE A 51 -16.26 -16.13 10.69
C ILE A 51 -15.09 -16.59 11.57
N ALA A 52 -14.47 -17.71 11.20
CA ALA A 52 -13.13 -18.02 11.64
C ALA A 52 -12.25 -16.85 11.18
N SER A 53 -11.97 -15.96 12.11
CA SER A 53 -11.17 -14.77 11.90
C SER A 53 -9.81 -15.21 11.37
N PRO A 54 -9.38 -14.79 10.18
CA PRO A 54 -8.15 -15.31 9.61
C PRO A 54 -6.97 -14.86 10.50
N ILE A 55 -6.22 -15.84 10.99
CA ILE A 55 -4.96 -15.67 11.69
C ILE A 55 -3.87 -15.97 10.68
N LEU A 56 -2.85 -15.11 10.60
CA LEU A 56 -1.72 -15.36 9.71
C LEU A 56 -0.90 -16.54 10.26
N PRO A 57 -0.71 -17.63 9.50
CA PRO A 57 0.11 -18.76 9.94
C PRO A 57 1.53 -18.31 10.30
N GLU A 58 2.12 -18.91 11.32
CA GLU A 58 3.41 -18.47 11.85
C GLU A 58 4.54 -18.54 10.81
N GLU A 59 4.55 -19.59 9.99
CA GLU A 59 5.51 -19.72 8.88
C GLU A 59 5.36 -18.59 7.86
N THR A 60 4.12 -18.29 7.47
CA THR A 60 3.81 -17.17 6.56
C THR A 60 4.22 -15.83 7.17
N ARG A 61 3.97 -15.63 8.47
CA ARG A 61 4.38 -14.42 9.21
C ARG A 61 5.90 -14.28 9.26
N ALA A 62 6.62 -15.36 9.55
CA ALA A 62 8.08 -15.37 9.57
C ALA A 62 8.64 -14.99 8.20
N ARG A 63 8.09 -15.55 7.12
CA ARG A 63 8.49 -15.25 5.74
C ARG A 63 8.16 -13.81 5.34
N LEU A 64 6.98 -13.30 5.71
CA LEU A 64 6.60 -11.90 5.52
C LEU A 64 7.56 -10.95 6.28
N ASN A 65 7.90 -11.26 7.52
CA ASN A 65 8.85 -10.49 8.31
C ASN A 65 10.25 -10.50 7.70
N ALA A 66 10.66 -11.62 7.09
CA ALA A 66 11.93 -11.71 6.36
C ALA A 66 11.95 -10.78 5.13
N VAL A 67 10.84 -10.64 4.41
CA VAL A 67 10.71 -9.63 3.34
C VAL A 67 10.87 -8.22 3.91
N TYR A 68 10.15 -7.91 5.00
CA TYR A 68 10.20 -6.59 5.61
C TYR A 68 11.59 -6.23 6.16
N ALA A 69 12.35 -7.19 6.66
CA ALA A 69 13.69 -6.97 7.21
C ALA A 69 14.72 -6.54 6.15
N GLN A 70 14.47 -6.84 4.87
CA GLN A 70 15.32 -6.43 3.75
C GLN A 70 15.17 -4.95 3.41
N VAL A 71 14.04 -4.32 3.77
CA VAL A 71 13.80 -2.90 3.48
C VAL A 71 14.62 -2.04 4.44
N PRO A 72 15.40 -1.06 3.96
CA PRO A 72 16.19 -0.19 4.82
C PRO A 72 15.31 0.59 5.78
N ALA A 73 15.74 0.75 7.03
CA ALA A 73 15.06 1.66 7.95
C ALA A 73 15.35 3.13 7.60
N VAL A 74 14.32 3.97 7.73
CA VAL A 74 14.42 5.44 7.64
C VAL A 74 13.84 6.11 8.89
N SER A 75 14.17 7.38 9.13
CA SER A 75 13.40 8.27 10.00
C SER A 75 12.85 9.47 9.25
N CYS A 76 11.69 9.94 9.70
CA CYS A 76 11.09 11.21 9.31
C CYS A 76 11.67 12.40 10.10
N ALA A 77 12.90 12.31 10.61
CA ALA A 77 13.50 13.33 11.48
C ALA A 77 13.74 14.68 10.78
N GLY A 78 13.67 14.73 9.44
CA GLY A 78 13.71 15.96 8.66
C GLY A 78 12.33 16.49 8.23
N CYS A 79 11.23 15.89 8.71
CA CYS A 79 9.88 16.30 8.34
C CYS A 79 9.29 17.27 9.37
N ASP A 80 8.81 18.43 8.89
CA ASP A 80 8.09 19.41 9.73
C ASP A 80 6.69 18.92 10.16
N ALA A 81 6.13 17.99 9.38
CA ALA A 81 4.86 17.33 9.65
C ALA A 81 5.02 15.80 9.47
N PRO A 82 5.46 15.08 10.51
CA PRO A 82 5.50 13.61 10.49
C PRO A 82 4.12 13.03 10.16
N GLY A 83 4.09 11.97 9.37
CA GLY A 83 2.84 11.32 8.96
C GLY A 83 2.10 12.01 7.81
N SER A 84 2.59 13.15 7.29
CA SER A 84 1.99 13.80 6.10
C SER A 84 1.89 12.90 4.87
N CYS A 85 2.77 11.90 4.72
CA CYS A 85 2.66 10.88 3.65
C CYS A 85 1.45 9.93 3.81
N CYS A 86 0.77 9.97 4.95
CA CYS A 86 -0.45 9.22 5.23
C CYS A 86 -1.73 10.05 4.99
N GLU A 87 -1.60 11.29 4.51
CA GLU A 87 -2.71 12.16 4.14
C GLU A 87 -2.56 12.59 2.68
N LEU A 88 -3.60 12.36 1.88
CA LEU A 88 -3.62 12.73 0.47
C LEU A 88 -4.04 14.19 0.33
N THR A 89 -3.24 14.94 -0.42
CA THR A 89 -3.64 16.24 -0.95
C THR A 89 -4.78 16.08 -1.96
N ASP A 90 -5.49 17.17 -2.27
CA ASP A 90 -6.49 17.17 -3.35
C ASP A 90 -5.91 16.75 -4.70
N ALA A 91 -4.67 17.15 -4.99
CA ALA A 91 -4.01 16.79 -6.23
C ALA A 91 -3.73 15.28 -6.29
N GLU A 92 -3.23 14.67 -5.22
CA GLU A 92 -2.99 13.23 -5.15
C GLU A 92 -4.30 12.44 -5.22
N TYR A 93 -5.32 12.87 -4.47
CA TYR A 93 -6.63 12.26 -4.55
C TYR A 93 -7.22 12.36 -5.97
N ASN A 94 -7.09 13.50 -6.65
CA ASN A 94 -7.58 13.64 -8.03
C ASN A 94 -6.74 12.89 -9.07
N ASP A 95 -5.50 12.52 -8.75
CA ASP A 95 -4.62 11.67 -9.58
C ASP A 95 -4.74 10.18 -9.24
N ASP A 96 -5.87 9.81 -8.62
CA ASP A 96 -6.22 8.45 -8.24
C ASP A 96 -5.30 7.75 -7.21
N PHE A 97 -4.59 8.52 -6.38
CA PHE A 97 -3.82 7.94 -5.28
C PHE A 97 -4.72 7.29 -4.23
N ALA A 98 -4.21 6.21 -3.64
CA ALA A 98 -4.81 5.49 -2.55
C ALA A 98 -3.74 5.28 -1.47
N THR A 99 -4.08 5.59 -0.22
CA THR A 99 -3.21 5.25 0.91
C THR A 99 -3.12 3.73 1.02
N MET A 100 -1.93 3.22 1.37
CA MET A 100 -1.66 1.79 1.51
C MET A 100 -1.87 0.94 0.24
N TYR A 101 -1.84 1.53 -0.97
CA TYR A 101 -1.94 0.76 -2.22
C TYR A 101 -0.59 0.62 -2.95
N PRO A 102 -0.23 -0.57 -3.47
CA PRO A 102 -0.96 -1.83 -3.34
C PRO A 102 -0.87 -2.39 -1.92
N LEU A 103 -1.98 -2.99 -1.44
CA LEU A 103 -2.00 -3.84 -0.26
C LEU A 103 -2.17 -5.29 -0.72
N TYR A 104 -1.30 -6.19 -0.26
CA TYR A 104 -1.42 -7.62 -0.57
C TYR A 104 -2.26 -8.34 0.49
N ALA A 105 -2.92 -9.45 0.12
CA ALA A 105 -3.79 -10.16 1.05
C ALA A 105 -3.03 -10.65 2.29
N VAL A 106 -1.80 -11.15 2.12
CA VAL A 106 -0.95 -11.54 3.26
C VAL A 106 -0.73 -10.39 4.24
N GLU A 107 -0.54 -9.17 3.74
CA GLU A 107 -0.34 -7.98 4.56
C GLU A 107 -1.64 -7.53 5.21
N TYR A 108 -2.76 -7.62 4.49
CA TYR A 108 -4.08 -7.33 5.04
C TYR A 108 -4.40 -8.24 6.24
N ILE A 109 -4.17 -9.55 6.12
CA ILE A 109 -4.37 -10.51 7.22
C ILE A 109 -3.39 -10.22 8.37
N ASN A 110 -2.14 -9.89 8.07
CA ASN A 110 -1.17 -9.46 9.09
C ASN A 110 -1.65 -8.22 9.87
N ILE A 111 -2.24 -7.23 9.19
CA ILE A 111 -2.77 -6.03 9.81
C ILE A 111 -3.98 -6.36 10.68
N ILE A 112 -4.92 -7.18 10.18
CA ILE A 112 -6.08 -7.63 10.97
C ILE A 112 -5.62 -8.30 12.27
N ASP A 113 -4.70 -9.25 12.16
CA ASP A 113 -4.19 -10.01 13.29
C ASP A 113 -3.50 -9.11 14.33
N TYR A 114 -2.70 -8.15 13.85
CA TYR A 114 -2.11 -7.12 14.69
C TYR A 114 -3.18 -6.25 15.38
N VAL A 115 -4.18 -5.78 14.63
CA VAL A 115 -5.26 -4.93 15.17
C VAL A 115 -6.04 -5.66 16.27
N ARG A 116 -6.37 -6.93 16.05
CA ARG A 116 -7.09 -7.75 17.03
C ARG A 116 -6.28 -8.02 18.30
N SER A 117 -4.97 -8.15 18.18
CA SER A 117 -4.09 -8.48 19.30
C SER A 117 -3.65 -7.27 20.13
N HIS A 118 -3.72 -6.05 19.59
CA HIS A 118 -3.12 -4.86 20.23
C HIS A 118 -4.10 -3.73 20.55
N PHE A 119 -5.34 -3.79 20.10
CA PHE A 119 -6.32 -2.73 20.32
C PHE A 119 -7.56 -3.24 21.05
N ASP A 120 -8.23 -2.35 21.78
CA ASP A 120 -9.50 -2.68 22.43
C ASP A 120 -10.63 -2.90 21.39
N PRO A 121 -11.72 -3.60 21.74
CA PRO A 121 -12.80 -3.91 20.81
C PRO A 121 -13.46 -2.70 20.13
N LYS A 122 -13.50 -1.52 20.77
CA LYS A 122 -14.05 -0.31 20.16
C LYS A 122 -13.12 0.17 19.05
N LYS A 123 -11.82 0.24 19.32
CA LYS A 123 -10.83 0.67 18.33
C LYS A 123 -10.66 -0.35 17.20
N GLN A 124 -10.74 -1.65 17.49
CA GLN A 124 -10.78 -2.69 16.47
C GLN A 124 -11.92 -2.46 15.47
N ARG A 125 -13.15 -2.22 15.96
CA ARG A 125 -14.31 -1.94 15.10
C ARG A 125 -14.09 -0.69 14.24
N GLU A 126 -13.56 0.39 14.83
CA GLU A 126 -13.28 1.63 14.09
C GLU A 126 -12.32 1.39 12.91
N LEU A 127 -11.21 0.67 13.15
CA LEU A 127 -10.18 0.44 12.13
C LEU A 127 -10.64 -0.56 11.05
N LEU A 128 -11.31 -1.65 11.47
CA LEU A 128 -11.72 -2.75 10.57
C LEU A 128 -13.02 -2.49 9.82
N ASN A 129 -13.84 -1.52 10.25
CA ASN A 129 -15.10 -1.20 9.58
C ASN A 129 -14.96 -0.18 8.42
N THR A 130 -13.76 0.33 8.16
CA THR A 130 -13.53 1.32 7.11
C THR A 130 -13.55 0.66 5.73
N VAL A 131 -14.60 0.88 4.94
CA VAL A 131 -14.76 0.31 3.58
C VAL A 131 -14.48 1.31 2.45
N GLU A 132 -14.09 2.54 2.79
CA GLU A 132 -13.70 3.53 1.78
C GLU A 132 -12.45 3.03 1.04
N GLU A 133 -12.56 2.83 -0.28
CA GLU A 133 -11.46 2.33 -1.13
C GLU A 133 -10.22 3.24 -1.08
N ARG A 134 -10.44 4.55 -0.93
CA ARG A 134 -9.39 5.56 -1.02
C ARG A 134 -9.61 6.65 0.02
N PRO A 135 -9.46 6.35 1.31
CA PRO A 135 -9.64 7.36 2.33
C PRO A 135 -8.57 8.43 2.15
N ARG A 136 -8.99 9.70 2.21
CA ARG A 136 -8.08 10.85 2.13
C ARG A 136 -7.01 10.83 3.22
N ARG A 137 -7.33 10.23 4.36
CA ARG A 137 -6.43 10.05 5.48
C ARG A 137 -6.34 8.57 5.81
N CYS A 138 -5.13 8.06 5.99
CA CYS A 138 -4.90 6.68 6.43
C CYS A 138 -5.62 6.45 7.78
N PRO A 139 -6.41 5.37 7.93
CA PRO A 139 -7.14 5.09 9.17
C PRO A 139 -6.22 4.80 10.36
N PHE A 140 -4.94 4.49 10.11
CA PHE A 140 -3.94 4.20 11.13
C PHE A 140 -3.05 5.39 11.50
N LEU A 141 -3.28 6.59 10.92
CA LEU A 141 -2.54 7.81 11.25
C LEU A 141 -2.99 8.36 12.61
N THR A 142 -2.09 8.42 13.57
CA THR A 142 -2.37 8.97 14.90
C THR A 142 -2.40 10.52 14.86
N PRO A 143 -3.04 11.19 15.84
CA PRO A 143 -3.04 12.65 15.92
C PRO A 143 -1.63 13.28 15.96
N GLU A 144 -0.66 12.56 16.51
CA GLU A 144 0.74 13.00 16.66
C GLU A 144 1.58 12.76 15.39
N GLY A 145 0.97 12.28 14.29
CA GLY A 145 1.67 11.98 13.05
C GLY A 145 2.34 10.59 13.02
N GLY A 146 2.00 9.71 13.96
CA GLY A 146 2.49 8.33 14.04
C GLY A 146 1.63 7.34 13.26
N CYS A 147 2.08 6.08 13.22
CA CYS A 147 1.30 4.96 12.66
C CYS A 147 0.95 3.98 13.77
N SER A 148 -0.34 3.80 14.07
CA SER A 148 -0.79 2.91 15.14
C SER A 148 -0.47 1.44 14.88
N ILE A 149 -0.30 1.05 13.61
CA ILE A 149 0.11 -0.30 13.19
C ILE A 149 1.56 -0.34 12.69
N HIS A 150 2.43 0.56 13.16
CA HIS A 150 3.81 0.67 12.66
C HIS A 150 4.54 -0.69 12.54
N PRO A 151 4.43 -1.65 13.48
CA PRO A 151 5.03 -2.98 13.33
C PRO A 151 4.43 -3.82 12.18
N ALA A 152 3.15 -3.67 11.90
CA ALA A 152 2.39 -4.44 10.91
C ALA A 152 2.15 -3.70 9.58
N ARG A 153 2.71 -2.49 9.41
CA ARG A 153 2.55 -1.68 8.19
C ARG A 153 2.93 -2.46 6.93
N PRO A 154 2.23 -2.24 5.80
CA PRO A 154 2.51 -2.93 4.55
C PRO A 154 3.80 -2.42 3.90
N LEU A 155 4.31 -3.17 2.92
CA LEU A 155 5.52 -2.90 2.16
C LEU A 155 5.52 -1.51 1.54
N THR A 156 4.41 -1.11 0.90
CA THR A 156 4.26 0.24 0.32
C THR A 156 4.58 1.35 1.33
N CYS A 157 4.22 1.17 2.60
CA CYS A 157 4.54 2.12 3.66
C CYS A 157 5.99 2.00 4.16
N ARG A 158 6.62 0.83 4.02
CA ARG A 158 8.03 0.59 4.41
C ARG A 158 9.00 1.13 3.38
N THR A 159 8.66 1.06 2.11
CA THR A 159 9.53 1.53 1.00
C THR A 159 9.42 3.04 0.78
N TYR A 160 8.43 3.70 1.39
CA TYR A 160 8.28 5.14 1.28
C TYR A 160 9.49 5.89 1.85
N GLY A 161 10.09 6.73 1.03
CA GLY A 161 11.20 7.61 1.39
C GLY A 161 12.53 6.88 1.59
N ILE A 162 12.68 5.63 1.15
CA ILE A 162 14.00 4.99 1.09
C ILE A 162 14.91 5.70 0.08
N LEU A 163 14.35 6.04 -1.08
CA LEU A 163 14.99 6.89 -2.06
C LEU A 163 14.64 8.35 -1.76
N ASN A 164 15.65 9.22 -1.68
CA ASN A 164 15.46 10.63 -1.35
C ASN A 164 15.65 11.55 -2.56
N GLN A 165 16.08 11.00 -3.70
CA GLN A 165 16.21 11.74 -4.96
C GLN A 165 15.70 10.93 -6.15
N VAL A 166 15.01 11.62 -7.07
CA VAL A 166 14.53 11.03 -8.33
C VAL A 166 15.69 10.56 -9.22
N SER A 167 16.88 11.15 -9.09
CA SER A 167 18.10 10.71 -9.77
C SER A 167 18.46 9.27 -9.43
N GLN A 168 18.28 8.83 -8.17
CA GLN A 168 18.54 7.45 -7.74
C GLN A 168 17.59 6.47 -8.42
N VAL A 169 16.31 6.83 -8.53
CA VAL A 169 15.30 6.04 -9.25
C VAL A 169 15.72 5.86 -10.71
N ASN A 170 16.05 6.97 -11.40
CA ASN A 170 16.44 6.92 -12.80
C ASN A 170 17.75 6.13 -13.01
N ALA A 171 18.75 6.29 -12.15
CA ALA A 171 20.01 5.55 -12.23
C ALA A 171 19.80 4.04 -12.01
N THR A 172 18.95 3.67 -11.05
CA THR A 172 18.57 2.26 -10.82
C THR A 172 17.92 1.67 -12.07
N ALA A 173 16.93 2.37 -12.64
CA ALA A 173 16.25 1.94 -13.86
C ALA A 173 17.22 1.78 -15.05
N GLU A 174 18.18 2.71 -15.19
CA GLU A 174 19.20 2.64 -16.25
C GLU A 174 20.08 1.41 -16.10
N SER A 175 20.64 1.19 -14.91
CA SER A 175 21.51 0.05 -14.64
C SER A 175 20.82 -1.30 -14.84
N ALA A 176 19.49 -1.36 -14.72
CA ALA A 176 18.70 -2.57 -14.82
C ALA A 176 18.23 -2.93 -16.24
N ARG A 177 18.46 -2.07 -17.24
CA ARG A 177 17.91 -2.20 -18.62
C ARG A 177 18.13 -3.56 -19.28
N ASP A 178 19.29 -4.17 -19.07
CA ASP A 178 19.64 -5.45 -19.67
C ASP A 178 19.56 -6.63 -18.67
N GLN A 179 19.13 -6.36 -17.43
CA GLN A 179 19.06 -7.35 -16.35
C GLN A 179 17.64 -7.84 -16.09
N VAL A 180 16.64 -7.02 -16.37
CA VAL A 180 15.23 -7.33 -16.13
C VAL A 180 14.35 -6.89 -17.31
N PRO A 181 13.15 -7.47 -17.46
CA PRO A 181 12.24 -7.08 -18.53
C PRO A 181 11.85 -5.60 -18.47
N TYR A 182 11.69 -4.97 -19.65
CA TYR A 182 11.31 -3.57 -19.78
C TYR A 182 10.04 -3.21 -18.99
N GLN A 183 9.04 -4.09 -18.98
CA GLN A 183 7.81 -3.85 -18.22
C GLN A 183 8.05 -3.70 -16.70
N TRP A 184 9.08 -4.35 -16.15
CA TRP A 184 9.41 -4.22 -14.73
C TRP A 184 10.04 -2.88 -14.43
N ILE A 185 10.94 -2.42 -15.32
CA ILE A 185 11.54 -1.08 -15.25
C ILE A 185 10.46 0.00 -15.36
N SER A 186 9.53 -0.16 -16.30
CA SER A 186 8.40 0.76 -16.46
C SER A 186 7.52 0.80 -15.21
N SER A 187 7.23 -0.35 -14.59
CA SER A 187 6.48 -0.44 -13.34
C SER A 187 7.21 0.27 -12.20
N PHE A 188 8.49 -0.06 -12.00
CA PHE A 188 9.36 0.55 -11.00
C PHE A 188 9.40 2.08 -11.14
N LEU A 189 9.61 2.60 -12.35
CA LEU A 189 9.61 4.04 -12.61
C LEU A 189 8.25 4.69 -12.30
N SER A 190 7.14 4.00 -12.60
CA SER A 190 5.80 4.52 -12.36
C SER A 190 5.45 4.59 -10.87
N THR A 191 5.96 3.66 -10.06
CA THR A 191 5.68 3.58 -8.63
C THR A 191 6.65 4.45 -7.82
N GLU A 192 7.96 4.26 -8.02
CA GLU A 192 8.95 4.83 -7.09
C GLU A 192 9.12 6.33 -7.19
N ARG A 193 8.72 6.95 -8.30
CA ARG A 193 8.72 8.42 -8.41
C ARG A 193 7.80 9.10 -7.40
N TYR A 194 6.81 8.38 -6.88
CA TYR A 194 5.85 8.89 -5.89
C TYR A 194 6.21 8.51 -4.45
N THR A 195 7.16 7.61 -4.25
CA THR A 195 7.65 7.21 -2.92
C THR A 195 8.94 7.95 -2.54
N VAL A 196 9.53 8.74 -3.44
CA VAL A 196 10.70 9.57 -3.13
C VAL A 196 10.37 10.65 -2.11
N CYS A 197 11.14 10.71 -1.02
CA CYS A 197 11.00 11.75 0.00
C CYS A 197 12.36 12.39 0.30
N PRO A 198 12.59 13.68 -0.02
CA PRO A 198 13.87 14.34 0.24
C PRO A 198 14.13 14.62 1.74
N LYS A 199 13.11 14.47 2.58
CA LYS A 199 13.16 14.80 4.02
C LYS A 199 13.49 13.59 4.92
N THR A 200 13.51 12.38 4.38
CA THR A 200 13.87 11.18 5.16
C THR A 200 15.36 11.09 5.42
N LYS A 201 15.72 10.54 6.57
CA LYS A 201 17.10 10.15 6.90
C LYS A 201 17.21 8.64 6.92
N LEU A 202 18.15 8.11 6.15
CA LEU A 202 18.42 6.69 6.07
C LEU A 202 19.18 6.21 7.31
N LYS A 203 18.72 5.13 7.92
CA LYS A 203 19.37 4.51 9.10
C LYS A 203 20.22 3.31 8.73
N GLU A 204 19.90 2.62 7.64
CA GLU A 204 20.57 1.40 7.20
C GLU A 204 21.10 1.55 5.78
N ALA A 205 22.12 2.41 5.61
CA ALA A 205 22.65 2.77 4.30
C ALA A 205 23.17 1.56 3.49
N THR A 206 23.70 0.56 4.18
CA THR A 206 24.24 -0.66 3.58
C THR A 206 23.19 -1.52 2.87
N LYS A 207 21.89 -1.34 3.15
CA LYS A 207 20.80 -2.10 2.52
C LYS A 207 20.30 -1.49 1.21
N VAL A 208 20.65 -0.25 0.89
CA VAL A 208 20.02 0.50 -0.22
C VAL A 208 20.28 -0.12 -1.59
N ASP A 209 21.49 -0.57 -1.87
CA ASP A 209 21.80 -1.18 -3.18
C ASP A 209 21.02 -2.48 -3.40
N ALA A 210 20.92 -3.32 -2.38
CA ALA A 210 20.10 -4.53 -2.43
C ALA A 210 18.61 -4.19 -2.58
N HIS A 211 18.13 -3.19 -1.84
CA HIS A 211 16.75 -2.72 -1.93
C HIS A 211 16.39 -2.22 -3.33
N MET A 212 17.24 -1.39 -3.95
CA MET A 212 17.02 -0.88 -5.31
C MET A 212 16.92 -2.02 -6.34
N LYS A 213 17.79 -3.04 -6.22
CA LYS A 213 17.74 -4.25 -7.06
C LYS A 213 16.46 -5.06 -6.85
N ALA A 214 16.05 -5.24 -5.59
CA ALA A 214 14.82 -5.95 -5.25
C ALA A 214 13.57 -5.23 -5.80
N MET A 215 13.53 -3.89 -5.71
CA MET A 215 12.43 -3.08 -6.25
C MET A 215 12.33 -3.16 -7.77
N VAL A 216 13.43 -2.94 -8.50
CA VAL A 216 13.39 -2.94 -9.98
C VAL A 216 13.17 -4.33 -10.58
N SER A 217 13.55 -5.38 -9.85
CA SER A 217 13.27 -6.77 -10.23
C SER A 217 11.93 -7.31 -9.71
N LEU A 218 11.10 -6.46 -9.09
CA LEU A 218 9.82 -6.83 -8.48
C LEU A 218 9.93 -8.02 -7.52
N GLU A 219 11.06 -8.18 -6.83
CA GLU A 219 11.32 -9.29 -5.93
C GLU A 219 10.33 -9.31 -4.77
N TYR A 220 10.16 -8.17 -4.09
CA TYR A 220 9.20 -8.08 -2.98
C TYR A 220 7.76 -8.31 -3.45
N GLU A 221 7.35 -7.77 -4.60
CA GLU A 221 6.00 -7.96 -5.13
C GLU A 221 5.73 -9.43 -5.44
N ARG A 222 6.66 -10.12 -6.12
CA ARG A 222 6.52 -11.54 -6.44
C ARG A 222 6.39 -12.39 -5.18
N GLU A 223 7.17 -12.08 -4.15
CA GLU A 223 7.12 -12.77 -2.87
C GLU A 223 5.80 -12.52 -2.13
N LEU A 224 5.31 -11.28 -2.08
CA LEU A 224 4.01 -10.95 -1.48
C LEU A 224 2.82 -11.57 -2.24
N ILE A 225 2.92 -11.66 -3.58
CA ILE A 225 1.95 -12.38 -4.41
C ILE A 225 1.97 -13.85 -4.03
N TYR A 226 3.13 -14.49 -4.02
CA TYR A 226 3.27 -15.89 -3.66
C TYR A 226 2.66 -16.18 -2.28
N LEU A 227 3.02 -15.40 -1.26
CA LEU A 227 2.46 -15.56 0.08
C LEU A 227 0.95 -15.36 0.10
N SER A 228 0.44 -14.35 -0.62
CA SER A 228 -1.01 -14.08 -0.70
C SER A 228 -1.79 -15.19 -1.38
N ASP A 229 -1.24 -15.77 -2.43
CA ASP A 229 -1.86 -16.81 -3.23
C ASP A 229 -1.93 -18.15 -2.47
N THR A 230 -1.04 -18.36 -1.51
CA THR A 230 -1.08 -19.54 -0.61
C THR A 230 -2.11 -19.42 0.52
N LEU A 231 -2.72 -18.25 0.72
CA LEU A 231 -3.70 -18.04 1.78
C LEU A 231 -5.11 -18.41 1.30
N ASN A 232 -5.73 -19.38 1.98
CA ASN A 232 -7.15 -19.67 1.84
C ASN A 232 -7.94 -18.98 2.95
N TRP A 233 -8.14 -17.66 2.82
CA TRP A 233 -8.67 -16.81 3.90
C TRP A 233 -10.11 -16.31 3.67
N LEU A 234 -10.65 -16.49 2.46
CA LEU A 234 -12.06 -16.25 2.15
C LEU A 234 -12.82 -17.57 2.22
N ASP A 235 -14.06 -17.54 2.72
CA ASP A 235 -14.97 -18.65 2.54
C ASP A 235 -15.41 -18.81 1.08
N ALA A 236 -16.03 -19.96 0.77
CA ALA A 236 -16.43 -20.33 -0.57
C ALA A 236 -17.38 -19.30 -1.22
N ASP A 237 -18.37 -18.81 -0.47
CA ASP A 237 -19.37 -17.86 -0.98
C ASP A 237 -18.73 -16.53 -1.38
N ARG A 238 -17.82 -15.99 -0.54
CA ARG A 238 -17.08 -14.76 -0.83
C ARG A 238 -16.11 -14.95 -1.99
N LEU A 239 -15.43 -16.09 -2.04
CA LEU A 239 -14.50 -16.41 -3.12
C LEU A 239 -15.23 -16.50 -4.45
N GLU A 240 -16.38 -17.17 -4.49
CA GLU A 240 -17.23 -17.27 -5.68
C GLU A 240 -17.67 -15.87 -6.14
N LEU A 241 -18.19 -15.06 -5.21
CA LEU A 241 -18.60 -13.69 -5.52
C LEU A 241 -17.44 -12.86 -6.09
N PHE A 242 -16.26 -12.94 -5.47
CA PHE A 242 -15.05 -12.27 -5.94
C PHE A 242 -14.69 -12.72 -7.37
N GLN A 243 -14.72 -14.03 -7.64
CA GLN A 243 -14.45 -14.61 -8.95
C GLN A 243 -15.47 -14.14 -10.00
N GLN A 244 -16.75 -14.09 -9.64
CA GLN A 244 -17.81 -13.62 -10.54
C GLN A 244 -17.61 -12.16 -10.96
N ILE A 245 -17.22 -11.29 -10.01
CA ILE A 245 -17.03 -9.85 -10.23
C ILE A 245 -15.72 -9.55 -10.97
N THR A 246 -14.62 -10.17 -10.54
CA THR A 246 -13.26 -9.78 -10.97
C THR A 246 -12.67 -10.68 -12.05
N LYS A 247 -13.24 -11.89 -12.23
CA LYS A 247 -12.70 -12.96 -13.07
C LYS A 247 -11.33 -13.49 -12.63
N LYS A 248 -10.88 -13.14 -11.42
CA LYS A 248 -9.65 -13.66 -10.81
C LYS A 248 -10.00 -14.81 -9.88
N THR A 249 -9.10 -15.77 -9.75
CA THR A 249 -9.26 -16.96 -8.90
C THR A 249 -9.25 -16.62 -7.41
N HIS A 250 -8.43 -15.65 -6.99
CA HIS A 250 -8.27 -15.24 -5.61
C HIS A 250 -7.88 -13.75 -5.50
N PRO A 251 -8.18 -13.09 -4.38
CA PRO A 251 -7.79 -11.71 -4.14
C PRO A 251 -6.32 -11.62 -3.72
N THR A 252 -5.42 -11.35 -4.66
CA THR A 252 -3.98 -11.18 -4.34
C THR A 252 -3.66 -9.80 -3.76
N ARG A 253 -4.21 -8.73 -4.34
CA ARG A 253 -3.99 -7.33 -3.90
C ARG A 253 -5.20 -6.45 -4.13
N TRP A 254 -5.44 -5.51 -3.23
CA TRP A 254 -6.50 -4.50 -3.30
C TRP A 254 -6.10 -3.27 -2.44
N THR A 255 -7.08 -2.50 -1.99
CA THR A 255 -6.98 -1.40 -1.05
C THR A 255 -7.44 -1.89 0.32
N TRP A 256 -7.13 -1.14 1.38
CA TRP A 256 -7.65 -1.45 2.72
C TRP A 256 -9.19 -1.54 2.73
N GLY A 257 -9.87 -0.54 2.15
CA GLY A 257 -11.32 -0.50 2.08
C GLY A 257 -11.93 -1.63 1.26
N GLY A 258 -11.30 -2.00 0.14
CA GLY A 258 -11.75 -3.10 -0.70
C GLY A 258 -11.65 -4.45 0.00
N PHE A 259 -10.55 -4.72 0.71
CA PHE A 259 -10.47 -5.93 1.51
C PHE A 259 -11.46 -5.94 2.68
N ASN A 260 -11.65 -4.81 3.36
CA ASN A 260 -12.68 -4.68 4.39
C ASN A 260 -14.10 -4.92 3.84
N ALA A 261 -14.39 -4.45 2.63
CA ALA A 261 -15.67 -4.73 1.97
C ALA A 261 -15.85 -6.22 1.65
N LEU A 262 -14.77 -6.95 1.34
CA LEU A 262 -14.82 -8.41 1.13
C LEU A 262 -15.01 -9.19 2.44
N THR A 263 -14.43 -8.73 3.55
CA THR A 263 -14.51 -9.42 4.85
C THR A 263 -15.77 -9.11 5.64
N GLN A 264 -16.33 -7.93 5.49
CA GLN A 264 -17.59 -7.57 6.14
C GLN A 264 -18.74 -8.34 5.50
N LYS A 265 -19.64 -8.90 6.32
CA LYS A 265 -20.94 -9.38 5.81
C LYS A 265 -21.83 -8.16 5.51
N PRO A 266 -22.75 -8.27 4.53
CA PRO A 266 -23.92 -7.39 4.46
C PRO A 266 -24.73 -7.39 5.76
#